data_AF-A0ABD3W5T2-F1
#
_entry.id   AF-A0ABD3W5T2-F1
#
_cell.length_a   1.000
_cell.length_b   1.000
_cell.length_c   1.000
_cell.angle_alpha   90.00
_cell.angle_beta   90.00
_cell.angle_gamma   90.00
#
_symmetry.space_group_name_H-M   'P 1'
#
loop_
_entity.id
_entity.type
_entity.pdbx_description
1 polymer ?
#
loop_
_entity_poly.entity_id
_entity_poly.type
_entity_poly.pdbx_seq_one_letter_code
_entity_poly.pdbx_strand_id
1 'polypeptide(L)'
;MGMSIFYSVLYLLLTNDKECHAAYWSAVSTEVENIFTIYDRKTSVIPLQDLSQTLTVSLSLQLLAINDFDDVAGIMDISTYLSMEWTEEIYVSTHGLGAPDTSVTVSAASIWKPSLILVNSAGDSTEIVQEQSQVRIYLKSGKCEWTENVVFKASCRPNVYFYPFDVHDCSVKFTTRAYNSSELTLVASSFKKDHFEESVTWNVRKTSSETLIQDSKSHAKFQIIISRRSLNFVLNYILPILILSGLNVFVFILPRNSGERAGYSVTCFLAFVVFMNTIVTSLPKSSAPVSVLVYYLTVMMTISAVITVLVLFTLMIDKRADKEKENAKKTMTVEMKKNSSNQEDGKNKQKEKKKNNTKEDKDMKRTDNKPSSNRFCCLCCNKNNVINISNQTDEASGSNADEMYHDLRPPRCLQGFAWFFRRIFCMPPKKSSELRWVQIGNTLDVFFFVFFIVGELIFSVAYLSPVSQQYSAENLKVDL
;
A
#
# COMPACT_ATOMS: atom_id res chain seq x y z
N MET A 1 16.67 3.22 -89.45
CA MET A 1 17.43 4.36 -88.88
C MET A 1 17.05 4.68 -87.42
N GLY A 2 15.84 4.39 -86.94
CA GLY A 2 15.40 4.77 -85.57
C GLY A 2 16.01 3.98 -84.39
N MET A 3 16.37 2.71 -84.53
CA MET A 3 16.93 1.90 -83.43
C MET A 3 18.34 2.33 -83.01
N SER A 4 19.20 2.74 -83.95
CA SER A 4 20.59 3.15 -83.63
C SER A 4 20.64 4.46 -82.85
N ILE A 5 19.71 5.39 -83.12
CA ILE A 5 19.62 6.66 -82.39
C ILE A 5 19.13 6.41 -80.95
N PHE A 6 18.21 5.46 -80.74
CA PHE A 6 17.71 5.12 -79.41
C PHE A 6 18.81 4.49 -78.52
N TYR A 7 19.63 3.59 -79.07
CA TYR A 7 20.76 3.02 -78.34
C TYR A 7 21.85 4.06 -78.03
N SER A 8 22.14 4.98 -78.95
CA SER A 8 23.13 6.05 -78.71
C SER A 8 22.65 7.07 -77.67
N VAL A 9 21.36 7.42 -77.67
CA VAL A 9 20.76 8.31 -76.66
C VAL A 9 20.67 7.61 -75.30
N LEU A 10 20.28 6.33 -75.27
CA LEU A 10 20.27 5.55 -74.03
C LEU A 10 21.70 5.34 -73.48
N TYR A 11 22.68 5.12 -74.36
CA TYR A 11 24.08 5.01 -73.97
C TYR A 11 24.63 6.34 -73.42
N LEU A 12 24.33 7.47 -74.07
CA LEU A 12 24.71 8.79 -73.58
C LEU A 12 24.04 9.13 -72.23
N LEU A 13 22.77 8.76 -72.05
CA LEU A 13 22.08 8.95 -70.76
C LEU A 13 22.69 8.06 -69.66
N LEU A 14 23.05 6.81 -69.97
CA LEU A 14 23.68 5.89 -69.02
C LEU A 14 25.14 6.24 -68.70
N THR A 15 25.90 6.82 -69.64
CA THR A 15 27.28 7.28 -69.38
C THR A 15 27.30 8.57 -68.57
N ASN A 16 26.38 9.49 -68.84
CA ASN A 16 26.27 10.75 -68.10
C ASN A 16 25.89 10.50 -66.63
N ASP A 17 25.07 9.47 -66.36
CA ASP A 17 24.73 9.05 -65.00
C ASP A 17 25.94 8.46 -64.26
N LYS A 18 26.79 7.66 -64.94
CA LYS A 18 28.01 7.11 -64.36
C LYS A 18 29.07 8.17 -64.05
N GLU A 19 29.28 9.13 -64.95
CA GLU A 19 30.23 10.23 -64.74
C GLU A 19 29.75 11.19 -63.64
N CYS A 20 28.45 11.49 -63.58
CA CYS A 20 27.86 12.31 -62.52
C CYS A 20 27.93 11.60 -61.16
N HIS A 21 27.68 10.29 -61.13
CA HIS A 21 27.83 9.47 -59.93
C HIS A 21 29.29 9.42 -59.46
N ALA A 22 30.26 9.22 -60.38
CA ALA A 22 31.69 9.23 -60.04
C ALA A 22 32.17 10.60 -59.52
N ALA A 23 31.72 11.69 -60.14
CA ALA A 23 32.01 13.06 -59.70
C ALA A 23 31.42 13.33 -58.30
N TYR A 24 30.19 12.88 -58.03
CA TYR A 24 29.56 12.98 -56.71
C TYR A 24 30.38 12.25 -55.63
N TRP A 25 30.77 10.98 -55.86
CA TRP A 25 31.58 10.23 -54.90
C TRP A 25 32.98 10.82 -54.70
N SER A 26 33.57 11.41 -55.74
CA SER A 26 34.85 12.13 -55.62
C SER A 26 34.74 13.40 -54.76
N ALA A 27 33.64 14.15 -54.90
CA ALA A 27 33.39 15.34 -54.10
C ALA A 27 33.09 14.99 -52.64
N VAL A 28 32.28 13.96 -52.40
CA VAL A 28 31.97 13.47 -51.04
C VAL A 28 33.22 12.93 -50.35
N SER A 29 34.06 12.16 -51.06
CA SER A 29 35.32 11.65 -50.47
C SER A 29 36.31 12.76 -50.14
N THR A 30 36.48 13.76 -51.02
CA THR A 30 37.35 14.91 -50.75
C THR A 30 36.86 15.71 -49.54
N GLU A 31 35.56 15.91 -49.41
CA GLU A 31 34.96 16.63 -48.27
C GLU A 31 35.17 15.87 -46.95
N VAL A 32 34.96 14.55 -46.98
CA VAL A 32 35.21 13.66 -45.83
C VAL A 32 36.69 13.64 -45.45
N GLU A 33 37.61 13.62 -46.41
CA GLU A 33 39.06 13.73 -46.15
C GLU A 33 39.43 15.09 -45.54
N ASN A 34 38.85 16.20 -46.02
CA ASN A 34 39.05 17.53 -45.44
C ASN A 34 38.59 17.58 -43.97
N ILE A 35 37.41 17.02 -43.67
CA ILE A 35 36.89 16.88 -42.32
C ILE A 35 37.89 16.13 -41.43
N PHE A 36 38.40 14.99 -41.89
CA PHE A 36 39.32 14.18 -41.11
C PHE A 36 40.68 14.85 -40.92
N THR A 37 41.22 15.55 -41.91
CA THR A 37 42.50 16.28 -41.75
C THR A 37 42.42 17.43 -40.73
N ILE A 38 41.26 18.08 -40.61
CA ILE A 38 40.99 19.10 -39.58
C ILE A 38 40.95 18.46 -38.19
N TYR A 39 40.28 17.30 -38.06
CA TYR A 39 40.11 16.61 -36.78
C TYR A 39 41.34 15.86 -36.29
N ASP A 40 42.12 15.24 -37.17
CA ASP A 40 43.32 14.46 -36.80
C ASP A 40 44.37 15.32 -36.07
N ARG A 41 44.28 16.66 -36.20
CA ARG A 41 45.09 17.63 -35.44
C ARG A 41 44.48 18.07 -34.09
N LYS A 42 43.19 17.78 -33.82
CA LYS A 42 42.37 18.48 -32.81
C LYS A 42 41.35 17.63 -32.05
N THR A 43 41.25 16.31 -32.27
CA THR A 43 40.23 15.41 -31.68
C THR A 43 40.02 15.51 -30.16
N SER A 44 41.01 16.02 -29.41
CA SER A 44 40.96 16.14 -27.95
C SER A 44 40.63 17.55 -27.42
N VAL A 45 40.46 18.56 -28.29
CA VAL A 45 40.26 19.96 -27.88
C VAL A 45 38.81 20.37 -28.06
N ILE A 46 38.27 21.11 -27.09
CA ILE A 46 36.91 21.67 -27.15
C ILE A 46 36.76 22.52 -28.44
N PRO A 47 35.64 22.41 -29.17
CA PRO A 47 35.48 22.98 -30.51
C PRO A 47 35.12 24.47 -30.50
N LEU A 48 35.88 25.26 -29.77
CA LEU A 48 35.75 26.71 -29.68
C LEU A 48 36.92 27.39 -30.37
N GLN A 49 36.67 28.47 -31.10
CA GLN A 49 37.73 29.35 -31.60
C GLN A 49 38.29 30.22 -30.47
N ASP A 50 37.43 30.66 -29.57
CA ASP A 50 37.76 31.47 -28.40
C ASP A 50 37.50 30.69 -27.10
N LEU A 51 38.58 30.34 -26.39
CA LEU A 51 38.51 29.59 -25.13
C LEU A 51 37.90 30.40 -23.96
N SER A 52 37.65 31.70 -24.14
CA SER A 52 36.90 32.50 -23.16
C SER A 52 35.39 32.30 -23.26
N GLN A 53 34.90 31.71 -24.36
CA GLN A 53 33.49 31.42 -24.56
C GLN A 53 33.10 30.08 -23.94
N THR A 54 31.80 29.94 -23.64
CA THR A 54 31.24 28.71 -23.06
C THR A 54 30.53 27.91 -24.14
N LEU A 55 30.94 26.66 -24.35
CA LEU A 55 30.23 25.75 -25.24
C LEU A 55 28.92 25.31 -24.59
N THR A 56 27.80 25.48 -25.30
CA THR A 56 26.49 24.99 -24.85
C THR A 56 26.19 23.65 -25.51
N VAL A 57 25.94 22.62 -24.70
CA VAL A 57 25.50 21.30 -25.17
C VAL A 57 24.07 21.07 -24.72
N SER A 58 23.17 20.97 -25.68
CA SER A 58 21.75 20.70 -25.45
C SER A 58 21.52 19.19 -25.36
N LEU A 59 20.90 18.76 -24.27
CA LEU A 59 20.52 17.37 -24.02
C LEU A 59 19.00 17.24 -24.08
N SER A 60 18.52 16.28 -24.86
CA SER A 60 17.11 15.88 -24.87
C SER A 60 17.01 14.39 -24.58
N LEU A 61 16.02 14.01 -23.77
CA LEU A 61 15.76 12.64 -23.41
C LEU A 61 14.37 12.25 -23.92
N GLN A 62 14.27 11.11 -24.60
CA GLN A 62 13.01 10.49 -24.99
C GLN A 62 12.84 9.22 -24.17
N LEU A 63 11.79 9.14 -23.35
CA LEU A 63 11.47 7.92 -22.62
C LEU A 63 10.86 6.88 -23.58
N LEU A 64 11.45 5.68 -23.62
CA LEU A 64 10.94 4.55 -24.39
C LEU A 64 10.22 3.54 -23.50
N ALA A 65 10.85 3.15 -22.39
CA ALA A 65 10.25 2.21 -21.45
C ALA A 65 10.81 2.42 -20.04
N ILE A 66 10.01 2.05 -19.04
CA ILE A 66 10.49 1.79 -17.68
C ILE A 66 10.71 0.29 -17.62
N ASN A 67 11.98 -0.12 -17.61
CA ASN A 67 12.35 -1.53 -17.59
C ASN A 67 12.06 -2.12 -16.21
N ASP A 68 12.52 -1.43 -15.16
CA ASP A 68 12.25 -1.81 -13.79
C ASP A 68 12.42 -0.62 -12.84
N PHE A 69 11.74 -0.69 -11.69
CA PHE A 69 12.00 0.16 -10.54
C PHE A 69 12.09 -0.72 -9.31
N ASP A 70 13.32 -1.00 -8.89
CA ASP A 70 13.61 -1.73 -7.67
C ASP A 70 13.45 -0.77 -6.49
N ASP A 71 12.26 -0.82 -5.88
CA ASP A 71 11.92 -0.05 -4.69
C ASP A 71 12.65 -0.53 -3.43
N VAL A 72 13.28 -1.71 -3.45
CA VAL A 72 14.09 -2.23 -2.35
C VAL A 72 15.52 -1.69 -2.43
N ALA A 73 16.14 -1.76 -3.61
CA ALA A 73 17.49 -1.26 -3.86
C ALA A 73 17.54 0.25 -4.12
N GLY A 74 16.40 0.87 -4.48
CA GLY A 74 16.35 2.27 -4.89
C GLY A 74 17.01 2.52 -6.24
N ILE A 75 16.77 1.62 -7.20
CA ILE A 75 17.38 1.68 -8.54
C ILE A 75 16.27 1.73 -9.59
N MET A 76 16.35 2.73 -10.45
CA MET A 76 15.47 2.90 -11.61
C MET A 76 16.21 2.53 -12.88
N ASP A 77 15.65 1.62 -13.66
CA ASP A 77 16.15 1.17 -14.96
C ASP A 77 15.20 1.65 -16.07
N ILE A 78 15.69 2.53 -16.93
CA ILE A 78 14.91 3.10 -18.04
C ILE A 78 15.63 2.95 -19.38
N SER A 79 14.85 2.67 -20.41
CA SER A 79 15.30 2.70 -21.80
C SER A 79 14.94 4.05 -22.42
N THR A 80 15.91 4.72 -23.04
CA THR A 80 15.74 6.07 -23.56
C THR A 80 16.50 6.30 -24.86
N TYR A 81 16.02 7.21 -25.71
CA TYR A 81 16.92 7.88 -26.65
C TYR A 81 17.52 9.10 -25.96
N LEU A 82 18.85 9.15 -25.91
CA LEU A 82 19.58 10.36 -25.51
C LEU A 82 20.03 11.08 -26.78
N SER A 83 19.58 12.32 -26.94
CA SER A 83 20.00 13.21 -28.02
C SER A 83 20.88 14.32 -27.47
N MET A 84 22.02 14.54 -28.13
CA MET A 84 22.94 15.63 -27.86
C MET A 84 23.04 16.53 -29.07
N GLU A 85 23.04 17.83 -28.83
CA GLU A 85 23.23 18.86 -29.84
C GLU A 85 24.26 19.88 -29.36
N TRP A 86 25.26 20.14 -30.20
CA TRP A 86 26.26 21.18 -29.99
C TRP A 86 26.67 21.80 -31.32
N THR A 87 27.37 22.92 -31.29
CA THR A 87 27.83 23.62 -32.49
C THR A 87 29.35 23.60 -32.55
N GLU A 88 29.88 23.24 -33.71
CA GLU A 88 31.29 23.24 -34.06
C GLU A 88 31.63 24.49 -34.87
N GLU A 89 32.31 25.47 -34.25
CA GLU A 89 32.60 26.76 -34.89
C GLU A 89 33.55 26.66 -36.09
N ILE A 90 34.36 25.59 -36.15
CA ILE A 90 35.31 25.38 -37.24
C ILE A 90 34.57 25.20 -38.58
N TYR A 91 33.46 24.46 -38.60
CA TYR A 91 32.67 24.26 -39.82
C TYR A 91 31.98 25.53 -40.29
N VAL A 92 31.44 26.31 -39.35
CA VAL A 92 30.84 27.62 -39.63
C VAL A 92 31.82 28.54 -40.36
N SER A 93 33.09 28.55 -39.90
CA SER A 93 34.14 29.39 -40.51
C SER A 93 34.64 28.91 -41.87
N THR A 94 34.55 27.60 -42.16
CA THR A 94 35.14 27.00 -43.37
C THR A 94 34.19 27.07 -44.57
N HIS A 95 32.89 26.85 -44.36
CA HIS A 95 31.90 26.84 -45.45
C HIS A 95 31.15 28.18 -45.62
N GLY A 96 31.08 29.00 -44.56
CA GLY A 96 30.38 30.27 -44.57
C GLY A 96 28.86 30.17 -44.80
N LEU A 97 28.15 31.29 -44.61
CA LEU A 97 26.68 31.37 -44.70
C LEU A 97 26.10 31.12 -46.10
N GLY A 98 26.94 31.13 -47.14
CA GLY A 98 26.55 30.97 -48.55
C GLY A 98 26.54 29.52 -49.06
N ALA A 99 26.97 28.55 -48.26
CA ALA A 99 26.99 27.14 -48.65
C ALA A 99 25.59 26.52 -48.72
N PRO A 100 25.37 25.50 -49.58
CA PRO A 100 24.15 24.69 -49.56
C PRO A 100 24.01 23.98 -48.21
N ASP A 101 22.77 23.80 -47.76
CA ASP A 101 22.46 23.16 -46.47
C ASP A 101 22.62 21.63 -46.59
N THR A 102 23.87 21.18 -46.52
CA THR A 102 24.26 19.77 -46.62
C THR A 102 24.67 19.23 -45.24
N SER A 103 24.44 17.94 -45.04
CA SER A 103 24.87 17.23 -43.83
C SER A 103 25.68 15.99 -44.19
N VAL A 104 26.62 15.65 -43.32
CA VAL A 104 27.46 14.46 -43.41
C VAL A 104 27.36 13.67 -42.12
N THR A 105 27.41 12.35 -42.23
CA THR A 105 27.44 11.46 -41.06
C THR A 105 28.84 10.89 -40.91
N VAL A 106 29.44 11.10 -39.74
CA VAL A 106 30.80 10.64 -39.41
C VAL A 106 30.79 9.80 -38.14
N SER A 107 31.87 9.06 -37.88
CA SER A 107 32.02 8.31 -36.62
C SER A 107 32.21 9.27 -35.44
N ALA A 108 31.56 8.97 -34.31
CA ALA A 108 31.76 9.68 -33.05
C ALA A 108 33.16 9.49 -32.45
N ALA A 109 33.93 8.50 -32.91
CA ALA A 109 35.33 8.32 -32.52
C ALA A 109 36.27 9.31 -33.22
N SER A 110 35.90 9.77 -34.42
CA SER A 110 36.73 10.64 -35.24
C SER A 110 36.55 12.13 -34.99
N ILE A 111 35.57 12.52 -34.17
CA ILE A 111 35.29 13.91 -33.85
C ILE A 111 35.29 14.15 -32.34
N TRP A 112 35.40 15.41 -31.94
CA TRP A 112 35.23 15.80 -30.55
C TRP A 112 33.78 15.54 -30.12
N LYS A 113 33.62 15.08 -28.87
CA LYS A 113 32.32 14.86 -28.25
C LYS A 113 32.37 15.21 -26.76
N PRO A 114 31.28 15.70 -26.17
CA PRO A 114 31.24 15.98 -24.75
C PRO A 114 31.32 14.67 -23.94
N SER A 115 32.19 14.64 -22.92
CA SER A 115 32.28 13.51 -21.98
C SER A 115 31.21 13.63 -20.90
N LEU A 116 30.07 12.97 -21.12
CA LEU A 116 28.96 12.90 -20.17
C LEU A 116 29.16 11.80 -19.12
N ILE A 117 28.77 12.10 -17.88
CA ILE A 117 28.70 11.16 -16.76
C ILE A 117 27.29 11.20 -16.17
N LEU A 118 26.74 10.03 -15.87
CA LEU A 118 25.56 9.88 -15.03
C LEU A 118 25.96 10.02 -13.55
N VAL A 119 25.61 11.14 -12.92
CA VAL A 119 26.02 11.48 -11.54
C VAL A 119 25.44 10.50 -10.53
N ASN A 120 24.18 10.14 -10.70
CA ASN A 120 23.48 9.20 -9.82
C ASN A 120 23.44 7.79 -10.42
N SER A 121 24.55 7.31 -11.00
CA SER A 121 24.63 5.94 -11.50
C SER A 121 24.52 4.93 -10.36
N ALA A 122 23.72 3.88 -10.56
CA ALA A 122 23.60 2.74 -9.65
C ALA A 122 24.17 1.43 -10.23
N GLY A 123 24.78 1.49 -11.42
CA GLY A 123 25.49 0.38 -12.06
C GLY A 123 26.87 0.79 -12.55
N ASP A 124 27.55 -0.14 -13.22
CA ASP A 124 28.86 0.10 -13.81
C ASP A 124 28.81 1.29 -14.78
N SER A 125 29.69 2.27 -14.55
CA SER A 125 29.80 3.46 -15.38
C SER A 125 30.39 3.10 -16.73
N THR A 126 29.54 2.71 -17.68
CA THR A 126 29.92 2.59 -19.08
C THR A 126 29.97 3.97 -19.73
N GLU A 127 30.84 4.14 -20.73
CA GLU A 127 30.82 5.33 -21.54
C GLU A 127 29.48 5.40 -22.29
N ILE A 128 28.75 6.50 -22.09
CA ILE A 128 27.42 6.71 -22.68
C ILE A 128 27.52 6.77 -24.22
N VAL A 129 28.65 7.26 -24.73
CA VAL A 129 28.92 7.32 -26.17
C VAL A 129 29.83 6.17 -26.56
N GLN A 130 29.35 5.30 -27.43
CA GLN A 130 30.12 4.16 -27.94
C GLN A 130 31.01 4.58 -29.11
N GLU A 131 32.13 3.89 -29.33
CA GLU A 131 33.05 4.19 -30.43
C GLU A 131 32.41 4.04 -31.82
N GLN A 132 31.44 3.15 -31.95
CA GLN A 132 30.73 2.87 -33.21
C GLN A 132 29.58 3.85 -33.49
N SER A 133 29.24 4.73 -32.55
CA SER A 133 28.16 5.69 -32.75
C SER A 133 28.47 6.66 -33.89
N GLN A 134 27.43 7.17 -34.53
CA GLN A 134 27.53 8.12 -35.64
C GLN A 134 27.02 9.50 -35.23
N VAL A 135 27.63 10.56 -35.77
CA VAL A 135 27.22 11.95 -35.55
C VAL A 135 26.91 12.58 -36.90
N ARG A 136 25.77 13.26 -36.98
CA ARG A 136 25.38 14.06 -38.14
C ARG A 136 25.87 15.49 -37.94
N ILE A 137 26.62 16.01 -38.91
CA ILE A 137 27.14 17.38 -38.91
C ILE A 137 26.48 18.13 -40.05
N TYR A 138 25.90 19.29 -39.75
CA TYR A 138 25.36 20.23 -40.74
C TYR A 138 26.46 21.23 -41.10
N LEU A 139 27.00 21.12 -42.32
CA LEU A 139 28.21 21.83 -42.73
C LEU A 139 28.03 23.35 -42.75
N LYS A 140 26.82 23.82 -43.03
CA LYS A 140 26.48 25.25 -43.08
C LYS A 140 26.42 25.90 -41.69
N SER A 141 25.80 25.21 -40.72
CA SER A 141 25.56 25.75 -39.38
C SER A 141 26.59 25.30 -38.35
N GLY A 142 27.41 24.31 -38.68
CA GLY A 142 28.30 23.62 -37.74
C GLY A 142 27.56 22.83 -36.66
N LYS A 143 26.22 22.71 -36.75
CA LYS A 143 25.42 21.98 -35.79
C LYS A 143 25.74 20.49 -35.88
N CYS A 144 25.96 19.86 -34.74
CA CYS A 144 26.20 18.44 -34.61
C CYS A 144 25.05 17.81 -33.84
N GLU A 145 24.50 16.72 -34.38
CA GLU A 145 23.43 15.94 -33.77
C GLU A 145 23.91 14.51 -33.56
N TRP A 146 23.86 14.06 -32.31
CA TRP A 146 24.10 12.68 -31.92
C TRP A 146 22.87 12.15 -31.20
N THR A 147 22.45 10.92 -31.51
CA THR A 147 21.34 10.27 -30.82
C THR A 147 21.60 8.78 -30.72
N GLU A 148 21.44 8.22 -29.52
CA GLU A 148 21.68 6.81 -29.27
C GLU A 148 20.63 6.25 -28.32
N ASN A 149 20.33 4.95 -28.44
CA ASN A 149 19.50 4.24 -27.48
C ASN A 149 20.35 3.81 -26.29
N VAL A 150 20.02 4.31 -25.11
CA VAL A 150 20.78 4.05 -23.88
C VAL A 150 19.85 3.61 -22.76
N VAL A 151 20.27 2.55 -22.07
CA VAL A 151 19.65 2.07 -20.84
C VAL A 151 20.36 2.71 -19.66
N PHE A 152 19.63 3.49 -18.87
CA PHE A 152 20.16 4.16 -17.69
C PHE A 152 19.72 3.47 -16.41
N LYS A 153 20.69 3.10 -15.57
CA LYS A 153 20.48 2.64 -14.20
C LYS A 153 20.81 3.76 -13.22
N ALA A 154 19.77 4.45 -12.76
CA ALA A 154 19.89 5.61 -11.89
C ALA A 154 19.44 5.29 -10.46
N SER A 155 20.21 5.74 -9.47
CA SER A 155 19.79 5.71 -8.07
C SER A 155 18.65 6.70 -7.85
N CYS A 156 17.56 6.21 -7.26
CA CYS A 156 16.39 6.97 -6.89
C CYS A 156 15.91 6.57 -5.50
N ARG A 157 15.57 7.55 -4.66
CA ARG A 157 15.09 7.27 -3.31
C ARG A 157 13.59 6.90 -3.36
N PRO A 158 13.21 5.66 -3.01
CA PRO A 158 11.81 5.26 -3.00
C PRO A 158 11.04 5.95 -1.86
N ASN A 159 9.81 6.34 -2.13
CA ASN A 159 8.86 6.85 -1.13
C ASN A 159 7.67 5.89 -1.01
N VAL A 160 7.76 4.97 -0.06
CA VAL A 160 6.76 3.90 0.14
C VAL A 160 5.71 4.23 1.20
N TYR A 161 5.62 5.49 1.65
CA TYR A 161 4.73 5.87 2.75
C TYR A 161 3.27 5.44 2.51
N PHE A 162 2.74 5.71 1.31
CA PHE A 162 1.37 5.35 0.92
C PHE A 162 1.27 4.03 0.12
N TYR A 163 2.27 3.15 0.19
CA TYR A 163 2.24 1.87 -0.53
C TYR A 163 0.91 1.11 -0.32
N PRO A 164 0.28 0.57 -1.39
CA PRO A 164 0.72 0.50 -2.80
C PRO A 164 0.22 1.68 -3.67
N PHE A 165 -0.29 2.76 -3.07
CA PHE A 165 -0.68 4.01 -3.72
C PHE A 165 0.47 5.04 -3.63
N ASP A 166 1.68 4.56 -3.90
CA ASP A 166 2.91 5.31 -3.78
C ASP A 166 3.26 6.07 -5.06
N VAL A 167 3.86 7.24 -4.86
CA VAL A 167 4.40 8.10 -5.92
C VAL A 167 5.88 8.29 -5.67
N HIS A 168 6.67 8.10 -6.72
CA HIS A 168 8.11 8.23 -6.68
C HIS A 168 8.56 9.37 -7.57
N ASP A 169 9.49 10.16 -7.04
CA ASP A 169 10.13 11.28 -7.72
C ASP A 169 11.58 10.88 -8.02
N CYS A 170 11.78 10.39 -9.24
CA CYS A 170 13.08 9.93 -9.70
C CYS A 170 13.70 10.91 -10.69
N SER A 171 15.01 10.86 -10.82
CA SER A 171 15.72 11.68 -11.81
C SER A 171 16.94 10.98 -12.37
N VAL A 172 17.29 11.34 -13.60
CA VAL A 172 18.55 10.99 -14.26
C VAL A 172 19.34 12.28 -14.41
N LYS A 173 20.57 12.31 -13.87
CA LYS A 173 21.37 13.54 -13.79
C LYS A 173 22.67 13.38 -14.55
N PHE A 174 22.87 14.20 -15.57
CA PHE A 174 24.11 14.23 -16.35
C PHE A 174 24.99 15.40 -15.92
N THR A 175 26.30 15.19 -15.94
CA THR A 175 27.32 16.24 -15.82
C THR A 175 28.50 15.93 -16.74
N THR A 176 29.43 16.87 -16.86
CA THR A 176 30.67 16.68 -17.61
C THR A 176 31.78 16.14 -16.71
N ARG A 177 32.63 15.27 -17.27
CA ARG A 177 33.81 14.73 -16.57
C ARG A 177 34.86 15.80 -16.30
N ALA A 178 35.29 16.48 -17.36
CA ALA A 178 36.51 17.29 -17.38
C ALA A 178 36.29 18.81 -17.33
N TYR A 179 35.09 19.29 -17.63
CA TYR A 179 34.81 20.72 -17.86
C TYR A 179 34.03 21.37 -16.71
N ASN A 180 34.33 22.63 -16.43
CA ASN A 180 33.53 23.46 -15.54
C ASN A 180 32.40 24.17 -16.30
N SER A 181 31.42 24.72 -15.58
CA SER A 181 30.27 25.42 -16.17
C SER A 181 30.65 26.65 -17.00
N SER A 182 31.82 27.26 -16.75
CA SER A 182 32.34 28.37 -17.54
C SER A 182 32.89 27.95 -18.90
N GLU A 183 33.32 26.69 -19.06
CA GLU A 183 33.89 26.15 -20.30
C GLU A 183 32.83 25.42 -21.11
N LEU A 184 32.01 24.61 -20.45
CA LEU A 184 30.94 23.82 -21.06
C LEU A 184 29.72 23.81 -20.15
N THR A 185 28.59 24.29 -20.68
CA THR A 185 27.29 24.24 -20.00
C THR A 185 26.37 23.22 -20.66
N LEU A 186 25.93 22.23 -19.88
CA LEU A 186 24.85 21.32 -20.27
C LEU A 186 23.50 22.01 -20.10
N VAL A 187 22.63 21.92 -21.09
CA VAL A 187 21.25 22.43 -21.06
C VAL A 187 20.28 21.28 -21.22
N ALA A 188 19.37 21.09 -20.27
CA ALA A 188 18.33 20.08 -20.33
C ALA A 188 17.13 20.58 -21.15
N SER A 189 17.16 20.36 -22.47
CA SER A 189 16.23 20.98 -23.43
C SER A 189 14.83 20.36 -23.41
N SER A 190 14.71 19.03 -23.39
CA SER A 190 13.38 18.39 -23.35
C SER A 190 13.40 16.98 -22.76
N PHE A 191 12.29 16.60 -22.09
CA PHE A 191 12.03 15.22 -21.67
C PHE A 191 10.67 14.75 -22.20
N LYS A 192 10.70 14.04 -23.33
CA LYS A 192 9.50 13.63 -24.06
C LYS A 192 9.13 12.16 -23.79
N LYS A 193 7.84 11.85 -23.96
CA LYS A 193 7.27 10.50 -23.79
C LYS A 193 6.52 10.02 -25.03
N ASP A 194 6.76 10.61 -26.20
CA ASP A 194 5.91 10.42 -27.41
C ASP A 194 5.95 8.98 -27.96
N HIS A 195 7.02 8.24 -27.67
CA HIS A 195 7.22 6.84 -28.06
C HIS A 195 7.33 5.91 -26.86
N PHE A 196 6.74 6.30 -25.74
CA PHE A 196 6.76 5.52 -24.51
C PHE A 196 5.81 4.32 -24.61
N GLU A 197 6.35 3.12 -24.39
CA GLU A 197 5.57 1.92 -24.17
C GLU A 197 5.08 1.91 -22.71
N GLU A 198 3.76 1.88 -22.52
CA GLU A 198 3.18 1.91 -21.19
C GLU A 198 3.62 0.72 -20.34
N SER A 199 4.17 1.00 -19.16
CA SER A 199 4.53 -0.04 -18.20
C SER A 199 3.30 -0.67 -17.57
N VAL A 200 3.37 -2.00 -17.38
CA VAL A 200 2.36 -2.83 -16.72
C VAL A 200 2.27 -2.55 -15.22
N THR A 201 3.37 -2.07 -14.62
CA THR A 201 3.48 -1.85 -13.17
C THR A 201 3.45 -0.37 -12.79
N TRP A 202 3.93 0.51 -13.68
CA TRP A 202 4.12 1.93 -13.39
C TRP A 202 3.40 2.84 -14.37
N ASN A 203 2.77 3.89 -13.84
CA ASN A 203 2.21 4.99 -14.61
C ASN A 203 3.15 6.20 -14.54
N VAL A 204 3.49 6.76 -15.70
CA VAL A 204 4.25 8.02 -15.78
C VAL A 204 3.29 9.19 -15.62
N ARG A 205 3.44 9.96 -14.54
CA ARG A 205 2.62 11.13 -14.24
C ARG A 205 3.14 12.38 -14.93
N LYS A 206 4.42 12.66 -14.74
CA LYS A 206 5.05 13.89 -15.22
C LYS A 206 6.50 13.62 -15.60
N THR A 207 6.92 14.21 -16.71
CA THR A 207 8.32 14.36 -17.08
C THR A 207 8.68 15.85 -17.04
N SER A 208 9.90 16.16 -16.63
CA SER A 208 10.40 17.53 -16.60
C SER A 208 11.91 17.54 -16.82
N SER A 209 12.42 18.59 -17.44
CA SER A 209 13.85 18.82 -17.61
C SER A 209 14.23 20.12 -16.90
N GLU A 210 15.35 20.09 -16.19
CA GLU A 210 15.87 21.22 -15.42
C GLU A 210 17.38 21.30 -15.60
N THR A 211 17.89 22.51 -15.79
CA THR A 211 19.34 22.78 -15.83
C THR A 211 19.75 23.38 -14.49
N LEU A 212 20.77 22.79 -13.86
CA LEU A 212 21.28 23.21 -12.56
C LEU A 212 22.77 23.49 -12.67
N ILE A 213 23.25 24.53 -12.00
CA ILE A 213 24.68 24.80 -11.84
C ILE A 213 25.01 24.64 -10.36
N GLN A 214 25.88 23.69 -10.04
CA GLN A 214 26.27 23.36 -8.68
C GLN A 214 27.77 23.07 -8.64
N ASP A 215 28.48 23.58 -7.63
CA ASP A 215 29.92 23.34 -7.43
C ASP A 215 30.77 23.63 -8.69
N SER A 216 30.46 24.74 -9.39
CA SER A 216 31.11 25.14 -10.64
C SER A 216 30.98 24.14 -11.81
N LYS A 217 30.04 23.19 -11.71
CA LYS A 217 29.69 22.24 -12.77
C LYS A 217 28.24 22.43 -13.21
N SER A 218 28.01 22.26 -14.51
CA SER A 218 26.65 22.21 -15.06
C SER A 218 26.09 20.79 -14.94
N HIS A 219 24.81 20.71 -14.58
CA HIS A 219 24.04 19.48 -14.46
C HIS A 219 22.76 19.58 -15.29
N ALA A 220 22.52 18.58 -16.13
CA ALA A 220 21.23 18.41 -16.79
C ALA A 220 20.44 17.34 -16.03
N LYS A 221 19.32 17.72 -15.44
CA LYS A 221 18.47 16.86 -14.62
C LYS A 221 17.17 16.57 -15.37
N PHE A 222 16.92 15.30 -15.65
CA PHE A 222 15.67 14.82 -16.21
C PHE A 222 14.88 14.13 -15.11
N GLN A 223 13.77 14.74 -14.71
CA GLN A 223 12.90 14.28 -13.64
C GLN A 223 11.72 13.49 -14.21
N ILE A 224 11.42 12.34 -13.59
CA ILE A 224 10.26 11.51 -13.89
C ILE A 224 9.50 11.20 -12.60
N ILE A 225 8.22 11.55 -12.59
CA ILE A 225 7.31 11.22 -11.50
C ILE A 225 6.50 10.01 -11.94
N ILE A 226 6.65 8.90 -11.22
CA ILE A 226 5.96 7.64 -11.49
C ILE A 226 5.03 7.28 -10.32
N SER A 227 3.94 6.58 -10.61
CA SER A 227 3.02 6.04 -9.60
C SER A 227 2.68 4.60 -9.90
N ARG A 228 2.51 3.78 -8.86
CA ARG A 228 2.23 2.35 -9.01
C ARG A 228 0.82 2.06 -9.51
N ARG A 229 0.67 1.04 -10.37
CA ARG A 229 -0.64 0.43 -10.68
C ARG A 229 -1.07 -0.47 -9.52
N SER A 230 -1.85 0.08 -8.58
CA SER A 230 -2.09 -0.52 -7.26
C SER A 230 -3.14 -1.65 -7.21
N LEU A 231 -3.97 -1.82 -8.24
CA LEU A 231 -5.12 -2.74 -8.22
C LEU A 231 -4.74 -4.19 -7.86
N ASN A 232 -3.64 -4.70 -8.43
CA ASN A 232 -3.15 -6.04 -8.16
C ASN A 232 -2.81 -6.24 -6.66
N PHE A 233 -2.19 -5.24 -6.05
CA PHE A 233 -1.81 -5.26 -4.64
C PHE A 233 -3.03 -5.14 -3.72
N VAL A 234 -4.03 -4.36 -4.12
CA VAL A 234 -5.29 -4.23 -3.38
C VAL A 234 -6.00 -5.60 -3.30
N LEU A 235 -6.12 -6.31 -4.42
CA LEU A 235 -6.83 -7.59 -4.48
C LEU A 235 -6.09 -8.72 -3.79
N ASN A 236 -4.75 -8.78 -3.93
CA ASN A 236 -3.96 -9.92 -3.44
C ASN A 236 -3.40 -9.73 -2.02
N TYR A 237 -3.31 -8.51 -1.51
CA TYR A 237 -2.80 -8.24 -0.16
C TYR A 237 -3.83 -7.56 0.72
N ILE A 238 -4.32 -6.38 0.34
CA ILE A 238 -5.18 -5.57 1.22
C ILE A 238 -6.51 -6.27 1.50
N LEU A 239 -7.17 -6.81 0.48
CA LEU A 239 -8.45 -7.49 0.62
C LEU A 239 -8.36 -8.73 1.53
N PRO A 240 -7.39 -9.66 1.35
CA PRO A 240 -7.19 -10.77 2.29
C PRO A 240 -6.92 -10.33 3.74
N ILE A 241 -6.13 -9.26 3.94
CA ILE A 241 -5.84 -8.74 5.29
C ILE A 241 -7.11 -8.21 5.97
N LEU A 242 -7.98 -7.48 5.24
CA LEU A 242 -9.25 -6.98 5.77
C LEU A 242 -10.24 -8.11 6.10
N ILE A 243 -10.24 -9.18 5.32
CA ILE A 243 -11.04 -10.37 5.62
C ILE A 243 -10.48 -11.07 6.87
N LEU A 244 -9.16 -11.21 6.95
CA LEU A 244 -8.48 -11.86 8.08
C LEU A 244 -8.68 -11.09 9.39
N SER A 245 -8.66 -9.75 9.37
CA SER A 245 -9.01 -8.93 10.54
C SER A 245 -10.42 -9.17 11.00
N GLY A 246 -11.38 -9.13 10.07
CA GLY A 246 -12.77 -9.44 10.38
C GLY A 246 -12.88 -10.80 11.08
N LEU A 247 -12.27 -11.84 10.50
CA LEU A 247 -12.23 -13.20 11.05
C LEU A 247 -11.62 -13.24 12.46
N ASN A 248 -10.50 -12.59 12.71
CA ASN A 248 -9.79 -12.59 14.00
C ASN A 248 -10.71 -12.32 15.21
N VAL A 249 -11.70 -11.42 15.07
CA VAL A 249 -12.65 -11.07 16.14
C VAL A 249 -13.75 -12.15 16.34
N PHE A 250 -14.07 -12.95 15.33
CA PHE A 250 -15.09 -14.02 15.43
C PHE A 250 -14.71 -15.14 16.42
N VAL A 251 -13.46 -15.19 16.90
CA VAL A 251 -13.03 -16.15 17.93
C VAL A 251 -13.88 -16.07 19.20
N PHE A 252 -14.40 -14.89 19.54
CA PHE A 252 -15.25 -14.68 20.71
C PHE A 252 -16.70 -15.16 20.53
N ILE A 253 -17.14 -15.37 19.29
CA ILE A 253 -18.44 -15.99 18.98
C ILE A 253 -18.35 -17.51 19.08
N LEU A 254 -17.16 -18.09 18.85
CA LEU A 254 -16.99 -19.53 18.84
C LEU A 254 -17.26 -20.14 20.23
N PRO A 255 -18.13 -21.17 20.33
CA PRO A 255 -18.47 -21.78 21.60
C PRO A 255 -17.25 -22.43 22.23
N ARG A 256 -17.04 -22.15 23.53
CA ARG A 256 -15.86 -22.59 24.30
C ARG A 256 -15.74 -24.11 24.43
N ASN A 257 -16.86 -24.83 24.29
CA ASN A 257 -16.90 -26.29 24.33
C ASN A 257 -16.34 -26.96 23.07
N SER A 258 -16.08 -26.21 21.99
CA SER A 258 -15.62 -26.79 20.71
C SER A 258 -14.17 -27.29 20.75
N GLY A 259 -13.35 -26.87 21.70
CA GLY A 259 -11.90 -27.15 21.73
C GLY A 259 -11.06 -26.41 20.67
N GLU A 260 -11.67 -26.04 19.54
CA GLU A 260 -10.98 -25.41 18.39
C GLU A 260 -10.65 -23.93 18.56
N ARG A 261 -11.14 -23.28 19.64
CA ARG A 261 -10.99 -21.83 19.83
C ARG A 261 -9.53 -21.37 19.96
N ALA A 262 -8.71 -22.15 20.66
CA ALA A 262 -7.29 -21.85 20.78
C ALA A 262 -6.56 -22.02 19.43
N GLY A 263 -6.87 -23.09 18.71
CA GLY A 263 -6.30 -23.35 17.38
C GLY A 263 -6.66 -22.27 16.37
N TYR A 264 -7.92 -21.81 16.36
CA TYR A 264 -8.37 -20.69 15.54
C TYR A 264 -7.56 -19.42 15.80
N SER A 265 -7.46 -19.02 17.07
CA SER A 265 -6.75 -17.79 17.45
C SER A 265 -5.27 -17.82 17.06
N VAL A 266 -4.59 -18.95 17.29
CA VAL A 266 -3.18 -19.13 16.92
C VAL A 266 -3.00 -19.12 15.39
N THR A 267 -3.94 -19.71 14.65
CA THR A 267 -3.89 -19.73 13.18
C THR A 267 -4.05 -18.31 12.60
N CYS A 268 -4.98 -17.50 13.14
CA CYS A 268 -5.12 -16.11 12.75
C CYS A 268 -3.85 -15.29 13.05
N PHE A 269 -3.26 -15.46 14.24
CA PHE A 269 -2.00 -14.81 14.60
C PHE A 269 -0.87 -15.17 13.62
N LEU A 270 -0.71 -16.46 13.31
CA LEU A 270 0.31 -16.92 12.36
C LEU A 270 0.08 -16.36 10.96
N ALA A 271 -1.18 -16.29 10.52
CA ALA A 271 -1.52 -15.69 9.23
C ALA A 271 -1.13 -14.21 9.15
N PHE A 272 -1.34 -13.42 10.21
CA PHE A 272 -0.86 -12.03 10.26
C PHE A 272 0.66 -11.93 10.18
N VAL A 273 1.40 -12.82 10.88
CA VAL A 273 2.87 -12.86 10.80
C VAL A 273 3.34 -13.15 9.38
N VAL A 274 2.71 -14.09 8.68
CA VAL A 274 3.02 -14.41 7.28
C VAL A 274 2.78 -13.21 6.37
N PHE A 275 1.61 -12.57 6.45
CA PHE A 275 1.30 -11.39 5.63
C PHE A 275 2.25 -10.21 5.93
N MET A 276 2.54 -9.96 7.20
CA MET A 276 3.51 -8.95 7.62
C MET A 276 4.90 -9.23 7.02
N ASN A 277 5.37 -10.47 7.11
CA ASN A 277 6.67 -10.84 6.55
C ASN A 277 6.70 -10.66 5.03
N THR A 278 5.67 -11.12 4.31
CA THR A 278 5.58 -10.94 2.86
C THR A 278 5.67 -9.47 2.45
N ILE A 279 4.90 -8.59 3.10
CA ILE A 279 4.92 -7.15 2.79
C ILE A 279 6.27 -6.51 3.14
N VAL A 280 6.86 -6.85 4.28
CA VAL A 280 8.17 -6.30 4.68
C VAL A 280 9.29 -6.76 3.74
N THR A 281 9.21 -7.97 3.19
CA THR A 281 10.20 -8.44 2.21
C THR A 281 10.10 -7.76 0.85
N SER A 282 8.92 -7.23 0.50
CA SER A 282 8.69 -6.49 -0.75
C SER A 282 8.94 -4.98 -0.63
N LEU A 283 9.33 -4.49 0.55
CA LEU A 283 9.58 -3.07 0.79
C LEU A 283 11.07 -2.83 1.07
N PRO A 284 11.57 -1.62 0.78
CA PRO A 284 12.93 -1.25 1.14
C PRO A 284 13.18 -1.40 2.64
N LYS A 285 14.37 -1.91 2.99
CA LYS A 285 14.86 -1.95 4.37
C LYS A 285 15.30 -0.55 4.83
N SER A 286 14.34 0.36 4.92
CA SER A 286 14.54 1.72 5.43
C SER A 286 13.69 1.94 6.66
N SER A 287 14.25 2.63 7.66
CA SER A 287 13.51 3.08 8.83
C SER A 287 12.71 4.37 8.59
N ALA A 288 12.89 5.04 7.44
CA ALA A 288 12.18 6.28 7.12
C ALA A 288 12.07 6.56 5.60
N PRO A 289 10.85 6.80 5.07
CA PRO A 289 9.53 6.63 5.70
C PRO A 289 9.08 5.14 5.72
N VAL A 290 8.48 4.69 6.82
CA VAL A 290 7.81 3.38 6.89
C VAL A 290 6.41 3.49 6.29
N SER A 291 5.94 2.46 5.58
CA SER A 291 4.62 2.47 4.95
C SER A 291 3.48 2.42 5.98
N VAL A 292 2.40 3.14 5.70
CA VAL A 292 1.19 3.13 6.56
C VAL A 292 0.58 1.73 6.62
N LEU A 293 0.68 0.94 5.55
CA LEU A 293 0.24 -0.46 5.51
C LEU A 293 1.01 -1.34 6.52
N VAL A 294 2.32 -1.14 6.67
CA VAL A 294 3.14 -1.88 7.65
C VAL A 294 2.75 -1.50 9.08
N TYR A 295 2.45 -0.22 9.34
CA TYR A 295 1.89 0.19 10.64
C TYR A 295 0.55 -0.47 10.93
N TYR A 296 -0.35 -0.49 9.94
CA TYR A 296 -1.65 -1.17 10.06
C TYR A 296 -1.46 -2.66 10.41
N LEU A 297 -0.65 -3.38 9.64
CA LEU A 297 -0.35 -4.80 9.88
C LEU A 297 0.28 -5.06 11.25
N THR A 298 1.17 -4.19 11.71
CA THR A 298 1.78 -4.29 13.04
C THR A 298 0.75 -4.16 14.15
N VAL A 299 -0.19 -3.22 14.02
CA VAL A 299 -1.29 -3.05 14.98
C VAL A 299 -2.24 -4.24 14.95
N MET A 300 -2.62 -4.75 13.77
CA MET A 300 -3.48 -5.93 13.68
C MET A 300 -2.80 -7.19 14.27
N MET A 301 -1.50 -7.35 14.04
CA MET A 301 -0.71 -8.42 14.65
C MET A 301 -0.67 -8.32 16.18
N THR A 302 -0.48 -7.12 16.75
CA THR A 302 -0.50 -6.94 18.20
C THR A 302 -1.90 -7.15 18.80
N ILE A 303 -2.95 -6.70 18.13
CA ILE A 303 -4.34 -7.00 18.52
C ILE A 303 -4.59 -8.51 18.50
N SER A 304 -4.19 -9.22 17.44
CA SER A 304 -4.31 -10.68 17.36
C SER A 304 -3.55 -11.38 18.47
N ALA A 305 -2.34 -10.93 18.81
CA ALA A 305 -1.59 -11.45 19.97
C ALA A 305 -2.35 -11.23 21.28
N VAL A 306 -2.89 -10.04 21.53
CA VAL A 306 -3.71 -9.76 22.73
C VAL A 306 -4.95 -10.66 22.77
N ILE A 307 -5.64 -10.85 21.64
CA ILE A 307 -6.80 -11.74 21.52
C ILE A 307 -6.40 -13.18 21.87
N THR A 308 -5.27 -13.68 21.37
CA THR A 308 -4.81 -15.05 21.71
C THR A 308 -4.60 -15.21 23.22
N VAL A 309 -4.00 -14.23 23.90
CA VAL A 309 -3.79 -14.25 25.36
C VAL A 309 -5.13 -14.21 26.10
N LEU A 310 -6.07 -13.37 25.67
CA LEU A 310 -7.41 -13.29 26.24
C LEU A 310 -8.19 -14.60 26.07
N VAL A 311 -8.09 -15.26 24.91
CA VAL A 311 -8.70 -16.57 24.66
C VAL A 311 -8.11 -17.63 25.59
N LEU A 312 -6.79 -17.66 25.77
CA LEU A 312 -6.17 -18.57 26.73
C LEU A 312 -6.65 -18.30 28.16
N PHE A 313 -6.80 -17.03 28.53
CA PHE A 313 -7.32 -16.64 29.83
C PHE A 313 -8.77 -17.08 30.05
N THR A 314 -9.66 -16.86 29.08
CA THR A 314 -11.07 -17.30 29.19
C THR A 314 -11.20 -18.81 29.25
N LEU A 315 -10.37 -19.55 28.49
CA LEU A 315 -10.30 -21.01 28.58
C LEU A 315 -9.77 -21.50 29.93
N MET A 316 -8.84 -20.79 30.57
CA MET A 316 -8.36 -21.11 31.91
C MET A 316 -9.46 -20.93 32.97
N ILE A 317 -10.29 -19.89 32.85
CA ILE A 317 -11.46 -19.68 33.73
C ILE A 317 -12.45 -20.85 33.59
N ASP A 318 -12.72 -21.31 32.38
CA ASP A 318 -13.65 -22.43 32.15
C ASP A 318 -13.11 -23.75 32.70
N LYS A 319 -11.82 -24.05 32.49
CA LYS A 319 -11.19 -25.23 33.11
C LYS A 319 -11.28 -25.20 34.63
N ARG A 320 -11.17 -24.01 35.24
CA ARG A 320 -11.36 -23.85 36.69
C ARG A 320 -12.81 -24.12 37.11
N ALA A 321 -13.77 -23.62 36.34
CA ALA A 321 -15.19 -23.89 36.57
C ALA A 321 -15.51 -25.40 36.44
N ASP A 322 -14.92 -26.10 35.48
CA ASP A 322 -15.12 -27.54 35.32
C ASP A 322 -14.47 -28.37 36.45
N LYS A 323 -13.29 -27.97 36.94
CA LYS A 323 -12.68 -28.58 38.13
C LYS A 323 -13.56 -28.41 39.38
N GLU A 324 -14.18 -27.24 39.55
CA GLU A 324 -15.13 -27.00 40.64
C GLU A 324 -16.36 -27.92 40.54
N LYS A 325 -16.90 -28.15 39.33
CA LYS A 325 -17.98 -29.12 39.09
C LYS A 325 -17.60 -30.54 39.48
N GLU A 326 -16.40 -30.98 39.11
CA GLU A 326 -15.92 -32.34 39.43
C GLU A 326 -15.76 -32.53 40.94
N ASN A 327 -15.21 -31.53 41.63
CA ASN A 327 -15.07 -31.54 43.08
C ASN A 327 -16.42 -31.53 43.80
N ALA A 328 -17.38 -30.70 43.35
CA ALA A 328 -18.73 -30.66 43.91
C ALA A 328 -19.47 -32.00 43.75
N LYS A 329 -19.35 -32.65 42.58
CA LYS A 329 -19.92 -33.99 42.34
C LYS A 329 -19.32 -35.05 43.25
N LYS A 330 -18.01 -35.02 43.49
CA LYS A 330 -17.31 -35.94 44.42
C LYS A 330 -17.80 -35.75 45.86
N THR A 331 -17.96 -34.51 46.33
CA THR A 331 -18.48 -34.22 47.67
C THR A 331 -19.92 -34.72 47.85
N MET A 332 -20.81 -34.49 46.88
CA MET A 332 -22.19 -34.99 46.93
C MET A 332 -22.27 -36.52 46.91
N THR A 333 -21.41 -37.20 46.13
CA THR A 333 -21.39 -38.68 46.13
C THR A 333 -20.85 -39.26 47.43
N VAL A 334 -19.89 -38.59 48.07
CA VAL A 334 -19.39 -38.96 49.41
C VAL A 334 -20.48 -38.75 50.47
N GLU A 335 -21.21 -37.63 50.44
CA GLU A 335 -22.33 -37.39 51.37
C GLU A 335 -23.49 -38.38 51.18
N MET A 336 -23.83 -38.73 49.94
CA MET A 336 -24.83 -39.78 49.68
C MET A 336 -24.38 -41.14 50.23
N LYS A 337 -23.11 -41.54 50.04
CA LYS A 337 -22.58 -42.79 50.63
C LYS A 337 -22.54 -42.76 52.17
N LYS A 338 -22.29 -41.59 52.77
CA LYS A 338 -22.27 -41.40 54.23
C LYS A 338 -23.67 -41.44 54.84
N ASN A 339 -24.67 -40.92 54.12
CA ASN A 339 -26.07 -41.03 54.53
C ASN A 339 -26.63 -42.44 54.35
N SER A 340 -26.21 -43.19 53.32
CA SER A 340 -26.60 -44.60 53.14
C SER A 340 -26.04 -45.50 54.27
N SER A 341 -24.82 -45.25 54.74
CA SER A 341 -24.22 -45.99 55.87
C SER A 341 -24.86 -45.62 57.22
N ASN A 342 -25.17 -44.35 57.47
CA ASN A 342 -25.90 -43.93 58.68
C ASN A 342 -27.36 -44.44 58.71
N GLN A 343 -27.97 -44.72 57.55
CA GLN A 343 -29.33 -45.25 57.46
C GLN A 343 -29.40 -46.77 57.72
N GLU A 344 -28.28 -47.49 57.59
CA GLU A 344 -28.14 -48.88 58.02
C GLU A 344 -27.91 -49.00 59.54
N ASP A 345 -27.10 -48.11 60.14
CA ASP A 345 -26.90 -48.08 61.60
C ASP A 345 -28.15 -47.60 62.38
N GLY A 346 -28.97 -46.72 61.79
CA GLY A 346 -30.25 -46.30 62.38
C GLY A 346 -31.35 -47.36 62.35
N LYS A 347 -31.33 -48.28 61.37
CA LYS A 347 -32.32 -49.37 61.26
C LYS A 347 -32.04 -50.53 62.22
N ASN A 348 -30.80 -50.71 62.70
CA ASN A 348 -30.48 -51.72 63.72
C ASN A 348 -30.87 -51.31 65.15
N LYS A 349 -31.12 -50.02 65.44
CA LYS A 349 -31.58 -49.56 66.77
C LYS A 349 -33.10 -49.47 66.94
N GLN A 350 -33.89 -49.58 65.86
CA GLN A 350 -35.38 -49.51 65.93
C GLN A 350 -36.10 -50.86 65.83
N LYS A 351 -35.39 -51.99 65.66
CA LYS A 351 -36.01 -53.33 65.62
C LYS A 351 -36.20 -54.01 66.99
N GLU A 352 -35.80 -53.39 68.10
CA GLU A 352 -35.96 -53.98 69.45
C GLU A 352 -37.12 -53.42 70.29
N LYS A 353 -37.85 -52.39 69.83
CA LYS A 353 -38.98 -51.83 70.60
C LYS A 353 -40.17 -51.49 69.71
N LYS A 354 -41.02 -52.49 69.44
CA LYS A 354 -42.50 -52.36 69.29
C LYS A 354 -43.11 -53.70 68.83
N LYS A 355 -43.12 -54.69 69.73
CA LYS A 355 -44.26 -55.59 69.90
C LYS A 355 -44.97 -55.11 71.16
N ASN A 356 -46.14 -54.48 71.00
CA ASN A 356 -47.30 -54.59 71.89
C ASN A 356 -48.35 -53.53 71.56
N ASN A 357 -49.52 -54.05 71.22
CA ASN A 357 -50.89 -53.59 71.53
C ASN A 357 -51.58 -52.48 70.69
N THR A 358 -52.38 -52.97 69.74
CA THR A 358 -53.85 -52.87 69.52
C THR A 358 -54.73 -51.68 70.00
N LYS A 359 -55.68 -51.33 69.09
CA LYS A 359 -57.08 -50.84 69.23
C LYS A 359 -57.30 -49.39 69.70
N GLU A 360 -58.28 -48.60 69.25
CA GLU A 360 -59.58 -48.77 68.55
C GLU A 360 -60.07 -47.40 68.00
N ASP A 361 -60.89 -47.37 66.92
CA ASP A 361 -62.02 -46.46 66.53
C ASP A 361 -61.99 -44.91 66.75
N LYS A 362 -62.61 -43.98 65.99
CA LYS A 362 -63.58 -43.93 64.88
C LYS A 362 -63.69 -42.48 64.33
N ASP A 363 -64.35 -42.35 63.16
CA ASP A 363 -65.11 -41.19 62.59
C ASP A 363 -64.48 -40.14 61.63
N MET A 364 -64.70 -40.41 60.32
CA MET A 364 -65.56 -39.67 59.37
C MET A 364 -65.40 -38.15 59.13
N LYS A 365 -64.79 -37.75 57.99
CA LYS A 365 -65.46 -37.14 56.80
C LYS A 365 -64.44 -36.75 55.70
N ARG A 366 -64.90 -36.87 54.46
CA ARG A 366 -64.21 -36.70 53.17
C ARG A 366 -64.30 -35.24 52.68
N THR A 367 -63.21 -34.66 52.18
CA THR A 367 -63.22 -33.68 51.08
C THR A 367 -61.86 -33.68 50.37
N ASP A 368 -61.89 -33.81 49.05
CA ASP A 368 -60.75 -33.69 48.14
C ASP A 368 -60.25 -32.24 48.07
N ASN A 369 -58.93 -32.03 48.00
CA ASN A 369 -58.33 -31.00 47.14
C ASN A 369 -56.79 -31.09 47.02
N LYS A 370 -56.33 -31.00 45.76
CA LYS A 370 -54.93 -30.80 45.31
C LYS A 370 -54.28 -29.58 45.98
N PRO A 371 -52.95 -29.57 46.22
CA PRO A 371 -52.25 -28.35 46.60
C PRO A 371 -51.92 -27.52 45.35
N SER A 372 -52.48 -26.32 45.30
CA SER A 372 -52.07 -25.22 44.43
C SER A 372 -51.00 -24.36 45.13
N SER A 373 -49.97 -24.01 44.35
CA SER A 373 -49.22 -22.75 44.36
C SER A 373 -49.40 -21.79 45.55
N ASN A 374 -48.32 -21.57 46.32
CA ASN A 374 -47.99 -20.29 46.98
C ASN A 374 -46.46 -20.08 46.84
N ARG A 375 -45.95 -19.25 45.92
CA ARG A 375 -45.82 -17.77 46.01
C ARG A 375 -45.29 -17.29 47.36
N PHE A 376 -43.96 -17.17 47.47
CA PHE A 376 -43.32 -16.16 48.31
C PHE A 376 -42.93 -14.97 47.44
N CYS A 377 -43.48 -13.82 47.82
CA CYS A 377 -43.33 -12.52 47.16
C CYS A 377 -42.00 -11.86 47.56
N CYS A 378 -41.36 -11.20 46.59
CA CYS A 378 -40.35 -10.17 46.83
C CYS A 378 -41.05 -8.90 47.37
N LEU A 379 -40.44 -8.25 48.35
CA LEU A 379 -40.76 -6.88 48.74
C LEU A 379 -39.44 -6.14 49.00
N CYS A 380 -39.06 -5.27 48.06
CA CYS A 380 -38.54 -3.93 48.31
C CYS A 380 -38.27 -3.19 46.99
N CYS A 381 -39.30 -2.49 46.52
CA CYS A 381 -39.17 -1.11 46.07
C CYS A 381 -40.26 -0.35 46.83
N ASN A 382 -39.88 0.37 47.88
CA ASN A 382 -40.78 1.20 48.68
C ASN A 382 -40.37 2.66 48.47
N LYS A 383 -41.27 3.44 47.86
CA LYS A 383 -41.41 4.88 48.09
C LYS A 383 -42.90 5.13 48.15
N ASN A 384 -43.38 5.50 49.33
CA ASN A 384 -44.26 6.66 49.54
C ASN A 384 -44.63 6.76 51.02
N ASN A 385 -44.32 7.90 51.62
CA ASN A 385 -45.07 8.45 52.74
C ASN A 385 -44.69 9.93 52.89
N VAL A 386 -45.57 10.83 52.43
CA VAL A 386 -45.98 12.05 53.15
C VAL A 386 -47.44 12.34 52.77
N ILE A 387 -48.19 12.76 53.79
CA ILE A 387 -49.64 12.83 53.94
C ILE A 387 -50.22 14.19 53.47
N ASN A 388 -51.48 14.16 52.99
CA ASN A 388 -52.55 15.17 52.86
C ASN A 388 -52.23 16.69 52.86
N ILE A 389 -52.96 17.46 52.03
CA ILE A 389 -54.07 18.37 52.42
C ILE A 389 -54.66 19.12 51.18
N SER A 390 -55.99 19.02 51.06
CA SER A 390 -57.03 19.90 50.48
C SER A 390 -56.81 20.91 49.31
N ASN A 391 -57.82 20.88 48.43
CA ASN A 391 -58.65 22.00 47.92
C ASN A 391 -58.15 23.02 46.85
N GLN A 392 -58.95 23.06 45.77
CA GLN A 392 -59.58 24.21 45.09
C GLN A 392 -58.76 25.29 44.35
N THR A 393 -59.27 25.54 43.12
CA THR A 393 -59.52 26.81 42.42
C THR A 393 -58.39 27.62 41.77
N ASP A 394 -58.61 27.81 40.47
CA ASP A 394 -58.62 29.06 39.69
C ASP A 394 -57.32 29.73 39.20
N GLU A 395 -57.31 29.81 37.86
CA GLU A 395 -57.02 30.95 36.96
C GLU A 395 -55.70 31.77 37.03
N ALA A 396 -55.21 31.98 35.80
CA ALA A 396 -54.61 33.19 35.22
C ALA A 396 -53.08 33.33 35.12
N SER A 397 -52.66 33.32 33.84
CA SER A 397 -51.74 34.24 33.14
C SER A 397 -50.24 34.32 33.47
N GLY A 398 -49.41 34.25 32.40
CA GLY A 398 -48.14 35.00 32.34
C GLY A 398 -46.91 34.32 31.72
N SER A 399 -46.87 34.24 30.38
CA SER A 399 -45.71 34.47 29.49
C SER A 399 -44.30 33.83 29.69
N ASN A 400 -43.87 33.14 28.62
CA ASN A 400 -42.51 33.00 28.02
C ASN A 400 -41.41 32.25 28.83
N ALA A 401 -40.61 31.32 28.29
CA ALA A 401 -40.07 31.14 26.94
C ALA A 401 -39.58 29.68 26.69
N ASP A 402 -39.49 29.31 25.40
CA ASP A 402 -38.65 28.30 24.71
C ASP A 402 -39.00 26.79 24.84
N GLU A 403 -39.79 26.19 23.92
CA GLU A 403 -39.46 25.71 22.56
C GLU A 403 -38.60 24.41 22.57
N MET A 404 -39.25 23.24 22.65
CA MET A 404 -39.60 22.32 21.54
C MET A 404 -38.40 21.59 20.91
N TYR A 405 -37.99 20.45 21.51
CA TYR A 405 -37.14 19.47 20.83
C TYR A 405 -37.97 18.26 20.37
N HIS A 406 -38.02 18.12 19.05
CA HIS A 406 -38.72 17.06 18.32
C HIS A 406 -38.14 15.67 18.57
N ASP A 407 -39.07 14.73 18.64
CA ASP A 407 -38.95 13.27 18.62
C ASP A 407 -38.01 12.77 17.49
N LEU A 408 -36.82 12.25 17.84
CA LEU A 408 -35.99 11.43 16.93
C LEU A 408 -36.00 9.97 17.39
N ARG A 409 -36.92 9.21 16.80
CA ARG A 409 -36.96 7.74 16.86
C ARG A 409 -35.81 7.16 16.02
N PRO A 410 -34.94 6.28 16.55
CA PRO A 410 -33.83 5.72 15.78
C PRO A 410 -34.33 4.72 14.70
N PRO A 411 -33.60 4.58 13.57
CA PRO A 411 -34.03 3.80 12.42
C PRO A 411 -34.13 2.29 12.71
N ARG A 412 -35.03 1.60 12.00
CA ARG A 412 -35.47 0.20 12.25
C ARG A 412 -34.34 -0.86 12.26
N CYS A 413 -33.15 -0.57 11.71
CA CYS A 413 -31.97 -1.46 11.77
C CYS A 413 -31.37 -1.56 13.19
N LEU A 414 -31.43 -0.48 13.98
CA LEU A 414 -30.96 -0.45 15.38
C LEU A 414 -31.91 -1.18 16.34
N GLN A 415 -33.20 -1.34 15.97
CA GLN A 415 -34.17 -2.08 16.78
C GLN A 415 -33.93 -3.59 16.72
N GLY A 416 -33.47 -4.13 15.58
CA GLY A 416 -33.03 -5.53 15.48
C GLY A 416 -31.78 -5.80 16.33
N PHE A 417 -30.84 -4.86 16.32
CA PHE A 417 -29.64 -4.88 17.18
C PHE A 417 -30.03 -4.85 18.67
N ALA A 418 -30.84 -3.88 19.10
CA ALA A 418 -31.28 -3.76 20.49
C ALA A 418 -32.08 -4.98 20.99
N TRP A 419 -32.87 -5.63 20.12
CA TRP A 419 -33.60 -6.86 20.45
C TRP A 419 -32.67 -8.07 20.60
N PHE A 420 -31.64 -8.19 19.75
CA PHE A 420 -30.60 -9.21 19.86
C PHE A 420 -29.81 -9.06 21.17
N PHE A 421 -29.43 -7.82 21.54
CA PHE A 421 -28.78 -7.50 22.81
C PHE A 421 -29.68 -7.79 24.01
N ARG A 422 -30.97 -7.42 23.98
CA ARG A 422 -31.91 -7.73 25.09
C ARG A 422 -32.06 -9.23 25.35
N ARG A 423 -31.93 -10.07 24.31
CA ARG A 423 -32.08 -11.52 24.42
C ARG A 423 -30.83 -12.23 24.95
N ILE A 424 -29.64 -11.65 24.78
CA ILE A 424 -28.37 -12.16 25.35
C ILE A 424 -28.22 -11.74 26.83
N PHE A 425 -28.63 -10.52 27.18
CA PHE A 425 -28.40 -9.95 28.51
C PHE A 425 -29.46 -10.30 29.58
N CYS A 426 -30.62 -10.86 29.20
CA CYS A 426 -31.67 -11.28 30.14
C CYS A 426 -31.87 -12.80 30.15
N MET A 427 -30.99 -13.53 30.83
CA MET A 427 -31.32 -14.85 31.40
C MET A 427 -31.43 -14.75 32.92
N PRO A 428 -32.45 -15.36 33.55
CA PRO A 428 -32.70 -15.22 34.99
C PRO A 428 -31.53 -15.79 35.82
N PRO A 429 -31.19 -15.19 36.98
CA PRO A 429 -30.13 -15.69 37.83
C PRO A 429 -30.54 -17.03 38.44
N LYS A 430 -29.73 -18.07 38.22
CA LYS A 430 -29.91 -19.40 38.83
C LYS A 430 -28.78 -19.69 39.83
N LYS A 431 -29.16 -20.35 40.91
CA LYS A 431 -28.57 -20.28 42.27
C LYS A 431 -27.31 -21.14 42.52
N SER A 432 -26.56 -21.56 41.50
CA SER A 432 -25.32 -22.37 41.68
C SER A 432 -24.05 -21.59 41.29
N SER A 433 -22.94 -21.80 42.03
CA SER A 433 -21.62 -21.24 41.71
C SER A 433 -21.14 -21.62 40.30
N GLU A 434 -21.60 -22.77 39.79
CA GLU A 434 -21.30 -23.31 38.46
C GLU A 434 -21.85 -22.46 37.30
N LEU A 435 -23.06 -21.89 37.45
CA LEU A 435 -23.64 -21.03 36.41
C LEU A 435 -22.94 -19.67 36.34
N ARG A 436 -22.36 -19.23 37.47
CA ARG A 436 -21.74 -17.92 37.62
C ARG A 436 -20.48 -17.80 36.77
N TRP A 437 -19.57 -18.77 36.77
CA TRP A 437 -18.33 -18.73 35.97
C TRP A 437 -18.59 -18.83 34.45
N VAL A 438 -19.53 -19.70 34.04
CA VAL A 438 -19.94 -19.82 32.64
C VAL A 438 -20.60 -18.53 32.15
N GLN A 439 -21.46 -17.91 32.97
CA GLN A 439 -22.04 -16.59 32.67
C GLN A 439 -20.98 -15.49 32.59
N ILE A 440 -20.02 -15.46 33.51
CA ILE A 440 -18.91 -14.49 33.49
C ILE A 440 -18.14 -14.60 32.18
N GLY A 441 -17.75 -15.81 31.77
CA GLY A 441 -17.02 -16.00 30.53
C GLY A 441 -17.82 -15.64 29.27
N ASN A 442 -19.12 -15.95 29.21
CA ASN A 442 -19.98 -15.51 28.10
C ASN A 442 -20.12 -13.99 28.05
N THR A 443 -20.19 -13.34 29.22
CA THR A 443 -20.30 -11.88 29.31
C THR A 443 -18.99 -11.22 28.85
N LEU A 444 -17.85 -11.79 29.24
CA LEU A 444 -16.53 -11.35 28.79
C LEU A 444 -16.35 -11.53 27.28
N ASP A 445 -16.78 -12.66 26.72
CA ASP A 445 -16.69 -12.92 25.28
C ASP A 445 -17.49 -11.89 24.47
N VAL A 446 -18.73 -11.58 24.88
CA VAL A 446 -19.55 -10.55 24.21
C VAL A 446 -18.91 -9.18 24.36
N PHE A 447 -18.39 -8.85 25.54
CA PHE A 447 -17.71 -7.58 25.78
C PHE A 447 -16.46 -7.44 24.88
N PHE A 448 -15.59 -8.44 24.84
CA PHE A 448 -14.39 -8.42 23.99
C PHE A 448 -14.75 -8.40 22.52
N PHE A 449 -15.74 -9.17 22.08
CA PHE A 449 -16.23 -9.13 20.71
C PHE A 449 -16.64 -7.71 20.29
N VAL A 450 -17.48 -7.04 21.09
CA VAL A 450 -17.93 -5.67 20.79
C VAL A 450 -16.76 -4.68 20.85
N PHE A 451 -15.87 -4.80 21.85
CA PHE A 451 -14.72 -3.93 22.00
C PHE A 451 -13.78 -4.01 20.80
N PHE A 452 -13.40 -5.23 20.39
CA PHE A 452 -12.46 -5.42 19.28
C PHE A 452 -13.10 -5.12 17.93
N ILE A 453 -14.37 -5.48 17.69
CA ILE A 453 -14.99 -5.19 16.38
C ILE A 453 -15.18 -3.68 16.16
N VAL A 454 -15.55 -2.93 17.19
CA VAL A 454 -15.66 -1.47 17.12
C VAL A 454 -14.27 -0.85 16.97
N GLY A 455 -13.28 -1.34 17.73
CA GLY A 455 -11.90 -0.89 17.61
C GLY A 455 -11.32 -1.11 16.21
N GLU A 456 -11.50 -2.30 15.63
CA GLU A 456 -11.04 -2.63 14.29
C GLU A 456 -11.74 -1.83 13.19
N LEU A 457 -13.06 -1.59 13.33
CA LEU A 457 -13.79 -0.74 12.38
C LEU A 457 -13.29 0.70 12.41
N ILE A 458 -13.11 1.28 13.61
CA ILE A 458 -12.58 2.64 13.76
C ILE A 458 -11.17 2.72 13.18
N PHE A 459 -10.31 1.77 13.50
CA PHE A 459 -8.93 1.75 13.03
C PHE A 459 -8.84 1.54 11.51
N SER A 460 -9.66 0.65 10.94
CA SER A 460 -9.71 0.41 9.50
C SER A 460 -10.24 1.63 8.75
N VAL A 461 -11.22 2.35 9.28
CA VAL A 461 -11.68 3.63 8.70
C VAL A 461 -10.59 4.71 8.81
N ALA A 462 -9.92 4.80 9.95
CA ALA A 462 -8.81 5.75 10.14
C ALA A 462 -7.64 5.48 9.19
N TYR A 463 -7.39 4.21 8.83
CA TYR A 463 -6.41 3.81 7.83
C TYR A 463 -6.89 4.10 6.39
N LEU A 464 -8.11 3.70 6.05
CA LEU A 464 -8.64 3.85 4.69
C LEU A 464 -8.96 5.29 4.31
N SER A 465 -9.30 6.17 5.26
CA SER A 465 -9.62 7.57 4.98
C SER A 465 -8.47 8.35 4.32
N PRO A 466 -7.25 8.44 4.89
CA PRO A 466 -6.15 9.14 4.24
C PRO A 466 -5.70 8.46 2.95
N VAL A 467 -5.75 7.12 2.89
CA VAL A 467 -5.39 6.36 1.69
C VAL A 467 -6.38 6.60 0.54
N SER A 468 -7.68 6.65 0.83
CA SER A 468 -8.73 6.95 -0.16
C SER A 468 -8.68 8.40 -0.63
N GLN A 469 -8.41 9.36 0.26
CA GLN A 469 -8.18 10.75 -0.14
C GLN A 469 -6.97 10.87 -1.05
N GLN A 470 -5.88 10.16 -0.75
CA GLN A 470 -4.70 10.10 -1.59
C GLN A 470 -5.03 9.49 -2.96
N TYR A 471 -5.71 8.34 -3.00
CA TYR A 471 -6.15 7.70 -4.25
C TYR A 471 -7.08 8.59 -5.09
N SER A 472 -8.02 9.30 -4.46
CA SER A 472 -8.91 10.24 -5.13
C SER A 472 -8.17 11.47 -5.66
N ALA A 473 -7.25 12.05 -4.88
CA ALA A 473 -6.40 13.16 -5.31
C ALA A 473 -5.45 12.75 -6.44
N GLU A 474 -5.03 11.49 -6.46
CA GLU A 474 -4.18 10.91 -7.50
C GLU A 474 -4.94 10.68 -8.80
N ASN A 475 -6.19 10.20 -8.75
CA ASN A 475 -7.00 9.99 -9.95
C ASN A 475 -7.53 11.30 -10.56
N LEU A 476 -7.79 12.33 -9.74
CA LEU A 476 -8.23 13.63 -10.26
C LEU A 476 -7.13 14.40 -11.04
N LYS A 477 -5.85 14.05 -10.84
CA LYS A 477 -4.70 14.68 -11.53
C LYS A 477 -4.28 13.98 -12.83
N VAL A 478 -4.96 12.90 -13.20
CA VAL A 478 -4.68 12.12 -14.43
C VAL A 478 -5.55 12.60 -15.59
N ASP A 479 -6.70 13.19 -15.26
CA ASP A 479 -7.71 13.65 -16.21
C ASP A 479 -7.60 15.17 -16.54
N LEU A 480 -6.56 15.84 -16.03
CA LEU A 480 -6.17 17.23 -16.31
C LEU A 480 -4.73 17.25 -16.82
#